data_AF-A0A820GBY3-F1
#
_entry.id   AF-A0A820GBY3-F1
#
_cell.length_a   1.000
_cell.length_b   1.000
_cell.length_c   1.000
_cell.angle_alpha   90.00
_cell.angle_beta   90.00
_cell.angle_gamma   90.00
#
_symmetry.space_group_name_H-M   'P 1'
#
loop_
_entity.id
_entity.type
_entity.pdbx_description
1 polymer ?
#
loop_
_entity_poly.entity_id
_entity_poly.type
_entity_poly.pdbx_seq_one_letter_code
_entity_poly.pdbx_strand_id
1 'polypeptide(L)'
;MAFKRSFHTTSKNLKNNETNNLKLVDLLKHFEQERNGCEQLVEQSKLVDRFFFDSDMNNLSILVQFFKFLLHSIHRSRQTVAKLVIRLPGSKLLDFSYAHLKPHSLIDENQKDLLEKFVLVLSQILQFLLELHPQCWEQIDSLGLFDRLDKWSTKISDEDVQLEVSKLISRKDELLKEHTSKIKKPKSEIEIKTEPDDQPPDDFHQLSIYPTLDEIFQQQTPYLRKNITTGQYKNGTHYLDIHFRLLREDFLWPLREAICQYMSEDNRDISFRNSNVRLYRNTILTGSICSQAGILFSLLIDVSMLPRSISWSNSRRLIYGNLLAATFDDFDSSCFLLTVEDRSNIDKNGTINVRCQKALCDYQLMKIPPGTRFTLLETTSYFEAYRPILQALQNIKDDQIPLEKYLLQCDTNVPIPQYFEKKSDIDFRPILVKTSGEYNEFNGTLSDIKDLSTWPNAQQLGLDQSQYTALQLALTKSVALIQGIV
;
A
#
# COMPACT_ATOMS: atom_id res chain seq x y z
N MET A 1 -13.61 -50.78 7.48
CA MET A 1 -14.29 -50.58 6.17
C MET A 1 -15.75 -50.13 6.27
N ALA A 2 -16.57 -50.63 7.22
CA ALA A 2 -17.97 -50.22 7.37
C ALA A 2 -18.17 -48.68 7.49
N PHE A 3 -17.32 -48.00 8.26
CA PHE A 3 -17.41 -46.55 8.49
C PHE A 3 -17.23 -45.69 7.22
N LYS A 4 -16.32 -46.08 6.30
CA LYS A 4 -16.17 -45.38 5.00
C LYS A 4 -17.47 -45.35 4.18
N ARG A 5 -18.38 -46.32 4.37
CA ARG A 5 -19.69 -46.36 3.70
C ARG A 5 -20.77 -45.52 4.41
N SER A 6 -20.76 -45.38 5.74
CA SER A 6 -21.71 -44.48 6.42
C SER A 6 -21.30 -43.00 6.34
N PHE A 7 -20.00 -42.71 6.35
CA PHE A 7 -19.50 -41.32 6.25
C PHE A 7 -19.71 -40.68 4.87
N HIS A 8 -19.61 -41.45 3.78
CA HIS A 8 -19.90 -40.95 2.43
C HIS A 8 -21.37 -40.52 2.26
N THR A 9 -22.30 -41.13 3.00
CA THR A 9 -23.70 -40.68 3.07
C THR A 9 -23.87 -39.47 4.00
N THR A 10 -23.13 -39.36 5.10
CA THR A 10 -23.17 -38.16 5.96
C THR A 10 -22.67 -36.91 5.22
N SER A 11 -21.54 -37.00 4.50
CA SER A 11 -20.95 -35.88 3.75
C SER A 11 -21.86 -35.31 2.65
N LYS A 12 -22.82 -36.08 2.12
CA LYS A 12 -23.76 -35.63 1.09
C LYS A 12 -25.04 -34.99 1.64
N ASN A 13 -25.36 -35.18 2.92
CA ASN A 13 -26.67 -34.83 3.51
C ASN A 13 -26.64 -33.60 4.43
N LEU A 14 -25.61 -32.76 4.36
CA LEU A 14 -25.37 -31.62 5.27
C LEU A 14 -26.14 -30.34 4.86
N LYS A 15 -27.43 -30.41 4.51
CA LYS A 15 -28.23 -29.24 4.07
C LYS A 15 -29.13 -28.58 5.13
N ASN A 16 -29.16 -29.07 6.38
CA ASN A 16 -29.98 -28.50 7.47
C ASN A 16 -29.12 -28.17 8.70
N ASN A 17 -29.08 -26.89 9.09
CA ASN A 17 -28.10 -26.32 10.03
C ASN A 17 -28.09 -26.97 11.42
N GLU A 18 -29.24 -27.15 12.08
CA GLU A 18 -29.28 -27.70 13.46
C GLU A 18 -28.82 -29.16 13.53
N THR A 19 -29.25 -29.98 12.57
CA THR A 19 -28.85 -31.40 12.50
C THR A 19 -27.41 -31.62 12.02
N ASN A 20 -26.78 -30.60 11.42
CA ASN A 20 -25.35 -30.64 11.10
C ASN A 20 -24.50 -30.42 12.37
N ASN A 21 -24.92 -29.49 13.23
CA ASN A 21 -24.19 -29.12 14.45
C ASN A 21 -24.09 -30.28 15.45
N LEU A 22 -25.18 -31.02 15.70
CA LEU A 22 -25.14 -32.24 16.52
C LEU A 22 -24.13 -33.27 15.98
N LYS A 23 -24.15 -33.51 14.66
CA LYS A 23 -23.23 -34.46 14.02
C LYS A 23 -21.77 -34.03 14.14
N LEU A 24 -21.47 -32.73 14.13
CA LEU A 24 -20.12 -32.19 14.27
C LEU A 24 -19.60 -32.36 15.72
N VAL A 25 -20.46 -32.13 16.70
CA VAL A 25 -20.20 -32.36 18.13
C VAL A 25 -19.85 -33.82 18.41
N ASP A 26 -20.64 -34.76 17.88
CA ASP A 26 -20.39 -36.20 18.07
C ASP A 26 -19.10 -36.66 17.38
N LEU A 27 -18.75 -36.02 16.26
CA LEU A 27 -17.50 -36.26 15.51
C LEU A 27 -16.25 -35.82 16.29
N LEU A 28 -16.30 -34.64 16.92
CA LEU A 28 -15.21 -34.13 17.76
C LEU A 28 -15.00 -35.00 19.00
N LYS A 29 -16.09 -35.40 19.69
CA LYS A 29 -16.03 -36.34 20.82
C LYS A 29 -15.45 -37.70 20.43
N HIS A 30 -15.76 -38.19 19.24
CA HIS A 30 -15.19 -39.44 18.73
C HIS A 30 -13.67 -39.30 18.49
N PHE A 31 -13.22 -38.22 17.83
CA PHE A 31 -11.79 -37.96 17.64
C PHE A 31 -11.04 -37.70 18.97
N GLU A 32 -11.68 -37.15 19.99
CA GLU A 32 -11.11 -36.97 21.33
C GLU A 32 -10.81 -38.32 22.03
N GLN A 33 -11.69 -39.32 21.82
CA GLN A 33 -11.52 -40.68 22.33
C GLN A 33 -10.44 -41.47 21.56
N GLU A 34 -10.26 -41.22 20.27
CA GLU A 34 -9.23 -41.92 19.48
C GLU A 34 -7.81 -41.43 19.74
N ARG A 35 -6.85 -42.35 19.77
CA ARG A 35 -5.43 -42.05 20.02
C ARG A 35 -4.81 -41.13 18.96
N ASN A 36 -5.29 -41.21 17.72
CA ASN A 36 -4.79 -40.49 16.55
C ASN A 36 -5.85 -39.53 15.95
N GLY A 37 -6.91 -39.17 16.68
CA GLY A 37 -8.03 -38.39 16.12
C GLY A 37 -7.64 -37.03 15.53
N CYS A 38 -6.61 -36.36 16.07
CA CYS A 38 -6.07 -35.12 15.50
C CYS A 38 -5.36 -35.33 14.15
N GLU A 39 -4.68 -36.47 13.97
CA GLU A 39 -4.04 -36.83 12.70
C GLU A 39 -5.10 -37.13 11.65
N GLN A 40 -6.14 -37.89 12.02
CA GLN A 40 -7.30 -38.14 11.16
C GLN A 40 -8.02 -36.84 10.76
N LEU A 41 -8.17 -35.88 11.69
CA LEU A 41 -8.74 -34.57 11.35
C LEU A 41 -7.89 -33.84 10.31
N VAL A 42 -6.56 -33.82 10.46
CA VAL A 42 -5.63 -33.19 9.49
C VAL A 42 -5.66 -33.89 8.12
N GLU A 43 -5.82 -35.22 8.07
CA GLU A 43 -6.02 -35.95 6.81
C GLU A 43 -7.34 -35.59 6.10
N GLN A 44 -8.38 -35.17 6.84
CA GLN A 44 -9.66 -34.74 6.28
C GLN A 44 -9.65 -33.24 5.93
N SER A 45 -8.91 -32.86 4.88
CA SER A 45 -8.80 -31.46 4.42
C SER A 45 -10.15 -30.72 4.37
N LYS A 46 -11.18 -31.33 3.78
CA LYS A 46 -12.54 -30.75 3.70
C LYS A 46 -13.19 -30.44 5.05
N LEU A 47 -12.86 -31.16 6.11
CA LEU A 47 -13.34 -30.85 7.47
C LEU A 47 -12.54 -29.69 8.05
N VAL A 48 -11.21 -29.70 7.90
CA VAL A 48 -10.34 -28.57 8.32
C VAL A 48 -10.76 -27.29 7.62
N ASP A 49 -10.96 -27.31 6.31
CA ASP A 49 -11.39 -26.14 5.53
C ASP A 49 -12.76 -25.64 6.00
N ARG A 50 -13.66 -26.54 6.41
CA ARG A 50 -14.95 -26.18 7.00
C ARG A 50 -14.82 -25.53 8.38
N PHE A 51 -13.94 -26.04 9.23
CA PHE A 51 -13.71 -25.46 10.56
C PHE A 51 -13.09 -24.06 10.48
N PHE A 52 -12.12 -23.83 9.58
CA PHE A 52 -11.36 -22.58 9.52
C PHE A 52 -11.92 -21.53 8.56
N PHE A 53 -12.65 -21.91 7.49
CA PHE A 53 -13.01 -21.01 6.40
C PHE A 53 -14.50 -20.98 6.00
N ASP A 54 -15.37 -21.85 6.55
CA ASP A 54 -16.81 -21.89 6.23
C ASP A 54 -17.68 -21.10 7.24
N SER A 55 -18.89 -20.71 6.84
CA SER A 55 -19.81 -19.85 7.62
C SER A 55 -20.67 -20.56 8.67
N ASP A 56 -20.58 -21.90 8.77
CA ASP A 56 -21.47 -22.71 9.62
C ASP A 56 -21.19 -22.62 11.14
N MET A 57 -20.08 -21.99 11.55
CA MET A 57 -19.51 -22.09 12.90
C MET A 57 -19.94 -21.00 13.90
N ASN A 58 -21.14 -20.43 13.77
CA ASN A 58 -21.68 -19.38 14.67
C ASN A 58 -22.22 -19.91 16.03
N ASN A 59 -21.69 -21.02 16.55
CA ASN A 59 -22.17 -21.63 17.80
C ASN A 59 -21.03 -21.81 18.81
N LEU A 60 -21.11 -21.02 19.89
CA LEU A 60 -20.17 -21.01 21.01
C LEU A 60 -19.89 -22.41 21.60
N SER A 61 -20.90 -23.27 21.71
CA SER A 61 -20.72 -24.63 22.25
C SER A 61 -19.80 -25.50 21.38
N ILE A 62 -19.85 -25.31 20.06
CA ILE A 62 -19.00 -26.03 19.11
C ILE A 62 -17.59 -25.47 19.13
N LEU A 63 -17.44 -24.14 19.20
CA LEU A 63 -16.11 -23.50 19.34
C LEU A 63 -15.40 -23.93 20.62
N VAL A 64 -16.11 -23.96 21.77
CA VAL A 64 -15.58 -24.50 23.04
C VAL A 64 -15.09 -25.94 22.88
N GLN A 65 -15.89 -26.81 22.25
CA GLN A 65 -15.51 -28.22 22.05
C GLN A 65 -14.33 -28.37 21.08
N PHE A 66 -14.29 -27.60 20.01
CA PHE A 66 -13.21 -27.63 19.03
C PHE A 66 -11.88 -27.19 19.65
N PHE A 67 -11.86 -26.06 20.37
CA PHE A 67 -10.65 -25.62 21.06
C PHE A 67 -10.24 -26.58 22.19
N LYS A 68 -11.19 -27.20 22.91
CA LYS A 68 -10.88 -28.25 23.91
C LYS A 68 -10.25 -29.47 23.27
N PHE A 69 -10.77 -29.91 22.13
CA PHE A 69 -10.20 -31.00 21.34
C PHE A 69 -8.77 -30.68 20.88
N LEU A 70 -8.51 -29.46 20.39
CA LEU A 70 -7.16 -29.02 20.04
C LEU A 70 -6.23 -29.04 21.26
N LEU A 71 -6.65 -28.45 22.38
CA LEU A 71 -5.88 -28.36 23.63
C LEU A 71 -5.51 -29.76 24.16
N HIS A 72 -6.48 -30.65 24.28
CA HIS A 72 -6.26 -32.05 24.69
C HIS A 72 -5.33 -32.81 23.74
N SER A 73 -5.39 -32.49 22.44
CA SER A 73 -4.52 -33.08 21.43
C SER A 73 -3.06 -32.60 21.51
N ILE A 74 -2.76 -31.44 22.14
CA ILE A 74 -1.37 -30.94 22.28
C ILE A 74 -0.50 -31.96 23.02
N HIS A 75 -1.03 -32.56 24.10
CA HIS A 75 -0.35 -33.58 24.89
C HIS A 75 -0.10 -34.89 24.14
N ARG A 76 -0.86 -35.17 23.06
CA ARG A 76 -0.73 -36.39 22.25
C ARG A 76 0.12 -36.19 21.00
N SER A 77 -0.03 -35.07 20.30
CA SER A 77 0.68 -34.79 19.04
C SER A 77 0.88 -33.28 18.82
N ARG A 78 1.78 -32.66 19.61
CA ARG A 78 2.14 -31.22 19.54
C ARG A 78 2.45 -30.77 18.10
N GLN A 79 3.12 -31.60 17.30
CA GLN A 79 3.46 -31.28 15.90
C GLN A 79 2.25 -31.26 14.97
N THR A 80 1.27 -32.16 15.15
CA THR A 80 0.05 -32.17 14.34
C THR A 80 -0.89 -31.03 14.73
N VAL A 81 -1.02 -30.72 16.02
CA VAL A 81 -1.78 -29.55 16.48
C VAL A 81 -1.14 -28.23 16.01
N ALA A 82 0.20 -28.11 16.04
CA ALA A 82 0.90 -26.94 15.53
C ALA A 82 0.53 -26.62 14.06
N LYS A 83 0.42 -27.64 13.19
CA LYS A 83 0.02 -27.48 11.77
C LYS A 83 -1.40 -26.91 11.58
N LEU A 84 -2.28 -27.09 12.58
CA LEU A 84 -3.62 -26.51 12.61
C LEU A 84 -3.62 -25.12 13.26
N VAL A 85 -2.97 -24.99 14.42
CA VAL A 85 -2.94 -23.74 15.20
C VAL A 85 -2.27 -22.58 14.45
N ILE A 86 -1.20 -22.85 13.69
CA ILE A 86 -0.55 -21.84 12.83
C ILE A 86 -1.48 -21.29 11.73
N ARG A 87 -2.62 -21.95 11.44
CA ARG A 87 -3.65 -21.47 10.50
C ARG A 87 -4.77 -20.67 11.16
N LEU A 88 -4.74 -20.46 12.48
CA LEU A 88 -5.75 -19.63 13.16
C LEU A 88 -5.66 -18.15 12.78
N PRO A 89 -4.47 -17.50 12.68
CA PRO A 89 -4.36 -16.14 12.17
C PRO A 89 -4.92 -16.03 10.74
N GLY A 90 -5.83 -15.08 10.50
CA GLY A 90 -6.52 -14.92 9.22
C GLY A 90 -7.63 -15.94 8.93
N SER A 91 -8.02 -16.78 9.90
CA SER A 91 -9.18 -17.68 9.78
C SER A 91 -10.45 -17.04 10.37
N LYS A 92 -11.61 -17.38 9.79
CA LYS A 92 -12.93 -16.94 10.31
C LYS A 92 -13.19 -17.39 11.75
N LEU A 93 -12.47 -18.40 12.20
CA LEU A 93 -12.60 -18.96 13.54
C LEU A 93 -12.20 -17.94 14.62
N LEU A 94 -11.21 -17.07 14.35
CA LEU A 94 -10.89 -15.95 15.25
C LEU A 94 -11.93 -14.83 15.18
N ASP A 95 -12.46 -14.50 13.99
CA ASP A 95 -13.54 -13.52 13.82
C ASP A 95 -14.80 -13.94 14.60
N PHE A 96 -15.19 -15.22 14.52
CA PHE A 96 -16.29 -15.78 15.30
C PHE A 96 -15.98 -15.78 16.80
N SER A 97 -14.73 -16.08 17.18
CA SER A 97 -14.29 -16.02 18.58
C SER A 97 -14.49 -14.61 19.16
N TYR A 98 -14.08 -13.57 18.43
CA TYR A 98 -14.31 -12.17 18.77
C TYR A 98 -15.81 -11.82 18.84
N ALA A 99 -16.62 -12.28 17.87
CA ALA A 99 -18.04 -12.01 17.81
C ALA A 99 -18.86 -12.60 18.99
N HIS A 100 -18.37 -13.71 19.58
CA HIS A 100 -18.95 -14.31 20.78
C HIS A 100 -18.52 -13.64 22.09
N LEU A 101 -17.37 -12.93 22.11
CA LEU A 101 -16.92 -12.11 23.24
C LEU A 101 -17.69 -10.78 23.30
N LYS A 102 -19.01 -10.86 23.51
CA LYS A 102 -19.89 -9.70 23.67
C LYS A 102 -19.75 -9.06 25.07
N PRO A 103 -20.08 -7.76 25.23
CA PRO A 103 -20.08 -7.12 26.54
C PRO A 103 -20.94 -7.87 27.55
N HIS A 104 -20.40 -8.04 28.78
CA HIS A 104 -20.99 -8.85 29.85
C HIS A 104 -22.43 -8.47 30.24
N SER A 105 -22.87 -7.25 29.91
CA SER A 105 -24.23 -6.74 30.12
C SER A 105 -25.31 -7.30 29.18
N LEU A 106 -24.97 -8.24 28.29
CA LEU A 106 -25.85 -8.83 27.28
C LEU A 106 -25.97 -10.36 27.40
N ILE A 107 -25.56 -10.94 28.54
CA ILE A 107 -25.36 -12.37 28.71
C ILE A 107 -26.42 -12.94 29.67
N ASP A 108 -27.14 -13.97 29.23
CA ASP A 108 -28.03 -14.80 30.05
C ASP A 108 -27.20 -15.68 31.01
N GLU A 109 -27.64 -15.88 32.26
CA GLU A 109 -26.88 -16.64 33.26
C GLU A 109 -26.53 -18.05 32.77
N ASN A 110 -27.42 -18.67 31.98
CA ASN A 110 -27.20 -19.99 31.37
C ASN A 110 -26.03 -20.04 30.36
N GLN A 111 -25.57 -18.89 29.83
CA GLN A 111 -24.44 -18.82 28.89
C GLN A 111 -23.12 -18.42 29.55
N LYS A 112 -23.13 -17.99 30.81
CA LYS A 112 -21.94 -17.51 31.52
C LYS A 112 -20.88 -18.61 31.66
N ASP A 113 -21.25 -19.76 32.21
CA ASP A 113 -20.38 -20.95 32.37
C ASP A 113 -19.77 -21.43 31.04
N LEU A 114 -20.55 -21.37 29.95
CA LEU A 114 -20.06 -21.76 28.62
C LEU A 114 -19.03 -20.77 28.08
N LEU A 115 -19.19 -19.48 28.37
CA LEU A 115 -18.27 -18.43 27.94
C LEU A 115 -17.00 -18.40 28.82
N GLU A 116 -17.08 -18.76 30.11
CA GLU A 116 -15.93 -18.95 31.00
C GLU A 116 -15.05 -20.10 30.49
N LYS A 117 -15.68 -21.22 30.14
CA LYS A 117 -15.01 -22.34 29.45
C LYS A 117 -14.48 -22.00 28.07
N PHE A 118 -15.06 -21.01 27.38
CA PHE A 118 -14.57 -20.55 26.09
C PHE A 118 -13.29 -19.73 26.23
N VAL A 119 -13.30 -18.72 27.10
CA VAL A 119 -12.17 -17.81 27.30
C VAL A 119 -10.96 -18.52 27.86
N LEU A 120 -11.13 -19.44 28.82
CA LEU A 120 -10.03 -20.24 29.34
C LEU A 120 -9.28 -20.98 28.23
N VAL A 121 -10.02 -21.74 27.42
CA VAL A 121 -9.46 -22.63 26.41
C VAL A 121 -8.94 -21.83 25.19
N LEU A 122 -9.64 -20.75 24.79
CA LEU A 122 -9.15 -19.83 23.77
C LEU A 122 -7.82 -19.20 24.21
N SER A 123 -7.72 -18.73 25.47
CA SER A 123 -6.49 -18.09 25.98
C SER A 123 -5.31 -19.06 25.96
N GLN A 124 -5.52 -20.31 26.37
CA GLN A 124 -4.49 -21.37 26.32
C GLN A 124 -4.05 -21.72 24.88
N ILE A 125 -4.99 -21.74 23.92
CA ILE A 125 -4.65 -21.95 22.50
C ILE A 125 -3.90 -20.75 21.92
N LEU A 126 -4.24 -19.52 22.31
CA LEU A 126 -3.51 -18.31 21.90
C LEU A 126 -2.11 -18.25 22.53
N GLN A 127 -1.93 -18.66 23.79
CA GLN A 127 -0.60 -18.80 24.40
C GLN A 127 0.26 -19.80 23.60
N PHE A 128 -0.29 -20.99 23.31
CA PHE A 128 0.40 -22.02 22.51
C PHE A 128 0.72 -21.56 21.08
N LEU A 129 -0.14 -20.74 20.47
CA LEU A 129 0.12 -20.09 19.18
C LEU A 129 1.28 -19.08 19.27
N LEU A 130 1.32 -18.24 20.30
CA LEU A 130 2.41 -17.28 20.54
C LEU A 130 3.75 -17.96 20.91
N GLU A 131 3.73 -19.16 21.50
CA GLU A 131 4.93 -19.99 21.66
C GLU A 131 5.50 -20.47 20.31
N LEU A 132 4.62 -20.87 19.39
CA LEU A 132 5.01 -21.45 18.10
C LEU A 132 5.39 -20.41 17.05
N HIS A 133 4.68 -19.28 17.01
CA HIS A 133 4.83 -18.26 15.98
C HIS A 133 4.66 -16.85 16.58
N PRO A 134 5.65 -16.35 17.36
CA PRO A 134 5.49 -15.11 18.13
C PRO A 134 4.98 -13.92 17.32
N GLN A 135 5.40 -13.78 16.06
CA GLN A 135 5.03 -12.69 15.14
C GLN A 135 3.52 -12.57 14.85
N CYS A 136 2.69 -13.59 15.10
CA CYS A 136 1.25 -13.45 14.85
C CYS A 136 0.52 -12.61 15.91
N TRP A 137 1.22 -12.12 16.96
CA TRP A 137 0.63 -11.25 17.97
C TRP A 137 -0.05 -10.02 17.33
N GLU A 138 0.57 -9.39 16.34
CA GLU A 138 0.05 -8.21 15.63
C GLU A 138 -1.30 -8.49 14.95
N GLN A 139 -1.44 -9.64 14.29
CA GLN A 139 -2.67 -10.05 13.59
C GLN A 139 -3.81 -10.43 14.55
N ILE A 140 -3.49 -10.79 15.80
CA ILE A 140 -4.48 -11.09 16.85
C ILE A 140 -4.88 -9.81 17.58
N ASP A 141 -3.94 -8.85 17.72
CA ASP A 141 -4.18 -7.54 18.31
C ASP A 141 -4.99 -6.61 17.38
N SER A 142 -4.77 -6.69 16.05
CA SER A 142 -5.60 -5.97 15.06
C SER A 142 -7.06 -6.43 15.06
N LEU A 143 -7.35 -7.68 15.42
CA LEU A 143 -8.72 -8.14 15.67
C LEU A 143 -9.31 -7.60 16.98
N GLY A 144 -8.54 -6.90 17.82
CA GLY A 144 -8.95 -6.44 19.15
C GLY A 144 -9.24 -7.58 20.14
N LEU A 145 -8.71 -8.79 19.90
CA LEU A 145 -9.09 -9.98 20.65
C LEU A 145 -8.51 -9.96 22.06
N PHE A 146 -7.25 -9.54 22.24
CA PHE A 146 -6.61 -9.41 23.55
C PHE A 146 -7.34 -8.42 24.46
N ASP A 147 -7.64 -7.24 23.92
CA ASP A 147 -8.43 -6.19 24.57
C ASP A 147 -9.79 -6.68 25.07
N ARG A 148 -10.47 -7.53 24.30
CA ARG A 148 -11.75 -8.11 24.71
C ARG A 148 -11.61 -9.18 25.77
N LEU A 149 -10.57 -10.03 25.69
CA LEU A 149 -10.29 -11.05 26.70
C LEU A 149 -10.01 -10.39 28.06
N ASP A 150 -9.21 -9.32 28.09
CA ASP A 150 -8.89 -8.56 29.31
C ASP A 150 -10.12 -7.82 29.90
N LYS A 151 -10.87 -7.09 29.06
CA LYS A 151 -12.13 -6.43 29.45
C LYS A 151 -13.23 -7.40 29.91
N TRP A 152 -13.07 -8.69 29.63
CA TRP A 152 -14.00 -9.75 30.02
C TRP A 152 -13.53 -10.48 31.28
N SER A 153 -12.25 -10.84 31.40
CA SER A 153 -11.66 -11.49 32.59
C SER A 153 -11.86 -10.66 33.87
N THR A 154 -11.71 -9.34 33.76
CA THR A 154 -11.93 -8.35 34.85
C THR A 154 -13.37 -8.31 35.40
N LYS A 155 -14.32 -9.03 34.80
CA LYS A 155 -15.75 -9.05 35.21
C LYS A 155 -16.21 -10.39 35.79
N ILE A 156 -15.29 -11.32 36.01
CA ILE A 156 -15.57 -12.71 36.40
C ILE A 156 -14.98 -13.01 37.77
N SER A 157 -15.60 -13.96 38.46
CA SER A 157 -15.23 -14.40 39.81
C SER A 157 -14.33 -15.64 39.83
N ASP A 158 -14.09 -16.25 38.68
CA ASP A 158 -13.19 -17.40 38.50
C ASP A 158 -11.73 -16.91 38.37
N GLU A 159 -10.91 -17.27 39.38
CA GLU A 159 -9.50 -16.87 39.47
C GLU A 159 -8.60 -17.56 38.43
N ASP A 160 -8.93 -18.79 38.01
CA ASP A 160 -8.15 -19.55 37.01
C ASP A 160 -8.29 -18.89 35.62
N VAL A 161 -9.50 -18.45 35.27
CA VAL A 161 -9.76 -17.69 34.03
C VAL A 161 -9.01 -16.37 34.02
N GLN A 162 -9.02 -15.62 35.13
CA GLN A 162 -8.27 -14.38 35.27
C GLN A 162 -6.77 -14.62 35.09
N LEU A 163 -6.22 -15.63 35.75
CA LEU A 163 -4.79 -15.97 35.70
C LEU A 163 -4.32 -16.33 34.28
N GLU A 164 -5.07 -17.13 33.53
CA GLU A 164 -4.70 -17.51 32.15
C GLU A 164 -4.79 -16.34 31.15
N VAL A 165 -5.75 -15.44 31.32
CA VAL A 165 -5.80 -14.20 30.52
C VAL A 165 -4.62 -13.29 30.90
N SER A 166 -4.33 -13.09 32.19
CA SER A 166 -3.19 -12.27 32.63
C SER A 166 -1.83 -12.78 32.12
N LYS A 167 -1.63 -14.11 32.05
CA LYS A 167 -0.44 -14.72 31.41
C LYS A 167 -0.36 -14.37 29.92
N LEU A 168 -1.48 -14.50 29.20
CA LEU A 168 -1.55 -14.19 27.77
C LEU A 168 -1.24 -12.72 27.47
N ILE A 169 -1.83 -11.79 28.23
CA ILE A 169 -1.59 -10.34 28.09
C ILE A 169 -0.14 -10.00 28.45
N SER A 170 0.40 -10.57 29.55
CA SER A 170 1.81 -10.39 29.91
C SER A 170 2.75 -10.85 28.79
N ARG A 171 2.44 -11.99 28.13
CA ARG A 171 3.22 -12.48 27.00
C ARG A 171 3.09 -11.59 25.76
N LYS A 172 1.91 -11.00 25.50
CA LYS A 172 1.74 -9.97 24.46
C LYS A 172 2.63 -8.76 24.75
N ASP A 173 2.62 -8.27 25.98
CA ASP A 173 3.37 -7.08 26.39
C ASP A 173 4.89 -7.30 26.35
N GLU A 174 5.37 -8.51 26.63
CA GLU A 174 6.77 -8.90 26.40
C GLU A 174 7.14 -8.80 24.91
N LEU A 175 6.34 -9.41 24.03
CA LEU A 175 6.57 -9.38 22.58
C LEU A 175 6.49 -7.94 22.02
N LEU A 176 5.53 -7.13 22.50
CA LEU A 176 5.43 -5.71 22.19
C LEU A 176 6.66 -4.93 22.67
N LYS A 177 7.21 -5.23 23.86
CA LYS A 177 8.43 -4.61 24.38
C LYS A 177 9.66 -5.03 23.57
N GLU A 178 9.78 -6.29 23.18
CA GLU A 178 10.84 -6.79 22.29
C GLU A 178 10.76 -6.13 20.90
N HIS A 179 9.55 -5.93 20.37
CA HIS A 179 9.35 -5.23 19.11
C HIS A 179 9.70 -3.74 19.23
N THR A 180 9.15 -3.07 20.25
CA THR A 180 9.39 -1.64 20.51
C THR A 180 10.85 -1.35 20.85
N SER A 181 11.58 -2.27 21.49
CA SER A 181 13.01 -2.09 21.77
C SER A 181 13.91 -2.27 20.54
N LYS A 182 13.50 -3.08 19.55
CA LYS A 182 14.11 -3.08 18.20
C LYS A 182 13.83 -1.76 17.45
N ILE A 183 12.64 -1.18 17.65
CA ILE A 183 12.22 0.11 17.05
C ILE A 183 12.85 1.32 17.75
N LYS A 184 13.32 1.21 19.01
CA LYS A 184 13.86 2.32 19.83
C LYS A 184 15.29 2.76 19.50
N LYS A 185 15.79 2.52 18.29
CA LYS A 185 16.78 3.45 17.71
C LYS A 185 16.06 4.79 17.43
N PRO A 186 16.72 5.95 17.60
CA PRO A 186 16.02 7.22 17.66
C PRO A 186 15.40 7.62 16.31
N LYS A 187 14.21 8.22 16.37
CA LYS A 187 13.54 8.87 15.23
C LYS A 187 14.36 10.07 14.74
N SER A 188 15.23 9.84 13.76
CA SER A 188 15.80 10.88 12.90
C SER A 188 16.34 10.22 11.63
N GLU A 189 15.88 10.69 10.49
CA GLU A 189 16.01 10.03 9.18
C GLU A 189 15.22 8.70 9.08
N ILE A 190 14.61 8.49 7.92
CA ILE A 190 14.23 7.15 7.47
C ILE A 190 15.56 6.37 7.42
N GLU A 191 15.69 5.22 8.12
CA GLU A 191 16.80 4.27 7.87
C GLU A 191 16.57 3.66 6.46
N ILE A 192 16.83 4.49 5.45
CA ILE A 192 17.16 4.09 4.10
C ILE A 192 18.37 3.17 4.27
N LYS A 193 18.28 1.92 3.81
CA LYS A 193 19.44 1.01 3.80
C LYS A 193 20.47 1.58 2.84
N THR A 194 21.39 2.37 3.39
CA THR A 194 22.37 3.20 2.69
C THR A 194 23.70 2.47 2.48
N GLU A 195 23.65 1.17 2.23
CA GLU A 195 24.75 0.45 1.58
C GLU A 195 24.75 0.92 0.11
N PRO A 196 25.74 1.71 -0.35
CA PRO A 196 25.70 2.35 -1.67
C PRO A 196 25.82 1.34 -2.83
N ASP A 197 26.15 0.08 -2.52
CA ASP A 197 26.54 -0.95 -3.47
C ASP A 197 25.69 -2.23 -3.43
N ASP A 198 24.74 -2.34 -2.50
CA ASP A 198 23.86 -3.52 -2.38
C ASP A 198 23.03 -3.73 -3.65
N GLN A 199 22.81 -5.01 -4.01
CA GLN A 199 21.87 -5.34 -5.07
C GLN A 199 20.44 -4.99 -4.61
N PRO A 200 19.61 -4.37 -5.48
CA PRO A 200 18.22 -4.12 -5.13
C PRO A 200 17.51 -5.46 -4.87
N PRO A 201 16.57 -5.51 -3.92
CA PRO A 201 15.86 -6.77 -3.58
C PRO A 201 15.01 -7.29 -4.74
N ASP A 202 14.56 -6.38 -5.62
CA ASP A 202 13.66 -6.65 -6.73
C ASP A 202 13.97 -5.75 -7.94
N ASP A 203 13.58 -6.23 -9.12
CA ASP A 203 13.73 -5.52 -10.40
C ASP A 203 12.70 -4.38 -10.54
N PHE A 204 13.18 -3.15 -10.72
CA PHE A 204 12.32 -1.96 -10.86
C PHE A 204 11.45 -1.98 -12.13
N HIS A 205 11.84 -2.70 -13.19
CA HIS A 205 11.01 -2.87 -14.39
C HIS A 205 9.70 -3.62 -14.10
N GLN A 206 9.68 -4.43 -13.03
CA GLN A 206 8.54 -5.28 -12.64
C GLN A 206 7.70 -4.67 -11.51
N LEU A 207 8.17 -3.61 -10.86
CA LEU A 207 7.45 -2.96 -9.77
C LEU A 207 6.15 -2.29 -10.25
N SER A 208 5.10 -2.36 -9.43
CA SER A 208 3.86 -1.64 -9.71
C SER A 208 4.06 -0.14 -9.48
N ILE A 209 3.83 0.68 -10.50
CA ILE A 209 3.80 2.15 -10.37
C ILE A 209 2.75 2.57 -9.36
N TYR A 210 1.58 1.94 -9.38
CA TYR A 210 0.56 2.14 -8.36
C TYR A 210 0.97 1.47 -7.05
N PRO A 211 0.76 2.12 -5.90
CA PRO A 211 1.09 1.51 -4.62
C PRO A 211 0.22 0.29 -4.32
N THR A 212 0.75 -0.62 -3.52
CA THR A 212 0.01 -1.72 -2.91
C THR A 212 -0.50 -1.32 -1.52
N LEU A 213 -1.46 -2.09 -0.98
CA LEU A 213 -1.93 -1.87 0.39
C LEU A 213 -0.83 -2.20 1.40
N ASP A 214 -0.05 -3.24 1.13
CA ASP A 214 1.14 -3.60 1.90
C ASP A 214 2.13 -2.43 2.02
N GLU A 215 2.47 -1.77 0.91
CA GLU A 215 3.37 -0.60 0.94
C GLU A 215 2.79 0.63 1.63
N ILE A 216 1.49 0.67 1.89
CA ILE A 216 0.83 1.78 2.60
C ILE A 216 0.75 1.49 4.10
N PHE A 217 0.45 0.24 4.50
CA PHE A 217 0.25 -0.13 5.90
C PHE A 217 1.49 -0.69 6.59
N GLN A 218 2.40 -1.34 5.85
CA GLN A 218 3.62 -1.87 6.43
C GLN A 218 4.61 -0.73 6.67
N GLN A 219 5.05 -0.56 7.92
CA GLN A 219 6.11 0.39 8.31
C GLN A 219 7.52 -0.10 7.93
N GLN A 220 7.66 -0.91 6.88
CA GLN A 220 8.97 -1.29 6.37
C GLN A 220 9.60 -0.07 5.68
N THR A 221 10.87 0.22 5.98
CA THR A 221 11.58 1.27 5.25
C THR A 221 11.75 0.83 3.80
N PRO A 222 11.31 1.63 2.82
CA PRO A 222 11.45 1.27 1.42
C PRO A 222 12.93 1.18 1.05
N TYR A 223 13.28 0.20 0.22
CA TYR A 223 14.61 0.16 -0.37
C TYR A 223 14.76 1.33 -1.35
N LEU A 224 15.60 2.29 -0.97
CA LEU A 224 15.95 3.48 -1.74
C LEU A 224 17.48 3.61 -1.75
N ARG A 225 18.03 4.19 -2.82
CA ARG A 225 19.43 4.62 -2.88
C ARG A 225 19.47 6.13 -3.08
N LYS A 226 20.48 6.79 -2.50
CA LYS A 226 20.63 8.25 -2.57
C LYS A 226 20.89 8.68 -4.02
N ASN A 227 20.28 9.80 -4.44
CA ASN A 227 20.56 10.42 -5.73
C ASN A 227 22.05 10.79 -5.80
N ILE A 228 22.74 10.41 -6.88
CA ILE A 228 24.14 10.77 -7.09
C ILE A 228 24.18 12.16 -7.73
N THR A 229 24.43 13.17 -6.90
CA THR A 229 24.52 14.58 -7.33
C THR A 229 25.93 14.97 -7.79
N THR A 230 26.94 14.17 -7.45
CA THR A 230 28.34 14.35 -7.83
C THR A 230 29.00 13.00 -8.11
N GLY A 231 29.70 12.90 -9.24
CA GLY A 231 30.29 11.64 -9.71
C GLY A 231 29.37 10.84 -10.63
N GLN A 232 29.86 9.67 -11.03
CA GLN A 232 29.27 8.83 -12.09
C GLN A 232 28.29 7.78 -11.53
N TYR A 233 27.36 7.35 -12.38
CA TYR A 233 26.55 6.16 -12.16
C TYR A 233 27.26 4.92 -12.74
N LYS A 234 27.11 3.76 -12.08
CA LYS A 234 27.74 2.49 -12.49
C LYS A 234 27.38 2.05 -13.91
N ASN A 235 26.10 2.11 -14.25
CA ASN A 235 25.51 1.65 -15.50
C ASN A 235 24.04 2.12 -15.59
N GLY A 236 23.36 1.77 -16.69
CA GLY A 236 21.96 2.13 -16.92
C GLY A 236 20.99 1.65 -15.85
N THR A 237 21.06 0.36 -15.48
CA THR A 237 20.24 -0.26 -14.43
C THR A 237 20.32 0.52 -13.12
N HIS A 238 21.53 0.94 -12.73
CA HIS A 238 21.78 1.68 -11.49
C HIS A 238 21.13 3.06 -11.51
N TYR A 239 21.26 3.79 -12.62
CA TYR A 239 20.64 5.10 -12.81
C TYR A 239 19.10 5.01 -12.80
N LEU A 240 18.54 4.07 -13.58
CA LEU A 240 17.10 3.92 -13.72
C LEU A 240 16.44 3.45 -12.41
N ASP A 241 17.01 2.48 -11.70
CA ASP A 241 16.50 2.03 -10.40
C ASP A 241 16.51 3.15 -9.35
N ILE A 242 17.60 3.91 -9.23
CA ILE A 242 17.70 5.06 -8.32
C ILE A 242 16.58 6.07 -8.62
N HIS A 243 16.49 6.52 -9.87
CA HIS A 243 15.52 7.55 -10.23
C HIS A 243 14.07 7.06 -10.18
N PHE A 244 13.80 5.81 -10.58
CA PHE A 244 12.47 5.22 -10.48
C PHE A 244 12.02 5.09 -9.02
N ARG A 245 12.85 4.50 -8.14
CA ARG A 245 12.48 4.27 -6.74
C ARG A 245 12.32 5.59 -5.97
N LEU A 246 13.21 6.56 -6.18
CA LEU A 246 13.08 7.90 -5.58
C LEU A 246 11.83 8.65 -6.07
N LEU A 247 11.59 8.68 -7.39
CA LEU A 247 10.44 9.38 -7.96
C LEU A 247 9.10 8.72 -7.57
N ARG A 248 9.10 7.39 -7.37
CA ARG A 248 7.94 6.66 -6.86
C ARG A 248 7.68 6.92 -5.38
N GLU A 249 8.73 7.03 -4.57
CA GLU A 249 8.60 7.36 -3.14
C GLU A 249 8.08 8.79 -2.94
N ASP A 250 8.50 9.76 -3.76
CA ASP A 250 8.13 11.18 -3.64
C ASP A 250 6.60 11.43 -3.63
N PHE A 251 5.83 10.65 -4.39
CA PHE A 251 4.35 10.72 -4.35
C PHE A 251 3.71 9.76 -3.34
N LEU A 252 4.39 8.70 -2.93
CA LEU A 252 3.86 7.63 -2.07
C LEU A 252 4.06 7.90 -0.57
N TRP A 253 5.25 8.37 -0.19
CA TRP A 253 5.57 8.77 1.19
C TRP A 253 4.51 9.71 1.81
N PRO A 254 4.05 10.78 1.13
CA PRO A 254 3.09 11.72 1.69
C PRO A 254 1.71 11.08 1.96
N LEU A 255 1.32 10.07 1.17
CA LEU A 255 0.07 9.32 1.36
C LEU A 255 0.18 8.32 2.53
N ARG A 256 1.29 7.57 2.59
CA ARG A 256 1.58 6.61 3.68
C ARG A 256 1.66 7.32 5.02
N GLU A 257 2.43 8.40 5.12
CA GLU A 257 2.58 9.19 6.36
C GLU A 257 1.21 9.68 6.86
N ALA A 258 0.39 10.23 5.97
CA ALA A 258 -0.93 10.73 6.31
C ALA A 258 -1.91 9.64 6.79
N ILE A 259 -1.86 8.44 6.20
CA ILE A 259 -2.67 7.29 6.63
C ILE A 259 -2.20 6.80 8.01
N CYS A 260 -0.89 6.66 8.23
CA CYS A 260 -0.35 6.31 9.55
C CYS A 260 -0.72 7.34 10.62
N GLN A 261 -0.67 8.65 10.30
CA GLN A 261 -1.15 9.70 11.21
C GLN A 261 -2.65 9.52 11.51
N TYR A 262 -3.48 9.34 10.47
CA TYR A 262 -4.93 9.19 10.61
C TYR A 262 -5.32 8.00 11.51
N MET A 263 -4.60 6.88 11.40
CA MET A 263 -4.78 5.70 12.26
C MET A 263 -4.38 5.96 13.72
N SER A 264 -3.38 6.81 13.96
CA SER A 264 -2.80 7.04 15.30
C SER A 264 -3.54 8.06 16.16
N GLU A 265 -4.47 8.84 15.60
CA GLU A 265 -5.23 9.85 16.34
C GLU A 265 -6.53 9.27 16.93
N ASP A 266 -6.65 9.19 18.25
CA ASP A 266 -7.89 8.73 18.94
C ASP A 266 -9.14 9.58 18.62
N ASN A 267 -8.97 10.82 18.16
CA ASN A 267 -10.05 11.81 18.02
C ASN A 267 -10.14 12.39 16.59
N ARG A 268 -10.09 11.47 15.61
CA ARG A 268 -9.99 11.70 14.16
C ARG A 268 -10.88 12.80 13.59
N ASP A 269 -12.09 12.98 14.13
CA ASP A 269 -13.10 13.92 13.61
C ASP A 269 -12.78 15.40 13.84
N ILE A 270 -11.93 15.75 14.83
CA ILE A 270 -11.69 17.15 15.24
C ILE A 270 -10.25 17.61 14.98
N SER A 271 -9.25 16.73 15.14
CA SER A 271 -7.83 17.10 15.09
C SER A 271 -7.13 16.93 13.74
N PHE A 272 -7.58 15.98 12.89
CA PHE A 272 -6.77 15.53 11.77
C PHE A 272 -6.41 16.66 10.80
N ARG A 273 -5.13 17.01 10.78
CA ARG A 273 -4.52 17.99 9.88
C ARG A 273 -3.17 17.45 9.43
N ASN A 274 -3.03 17.32 8.13
CA ASN A 274 -1.79 16.92 7.48
C ASN A 274 -1.67 17.72 6.17
N SER A 275 -0.48 18.23 5.83
CA SER A 275 -0.24 19.05 4.63
C SER A 275 -0.22 18.25 3.33
N ASN A 276 -0.02 16.94 3.45
CA ASN A 276 0.20 16.00 2.36
C ASN A 276 -1.10 15.39 1.83
N VAL A 277 -2.22 15.55 2.55
CA VAL A 277 -3.53 15.05 2.14
C VAL A 277 -4.68 16.03 2.36
N ARG A 278 -5.81 15.78 1.71
CA ARG A 278 -7.09 16.43 1.96
C ARG A 278 -8.15 15.39 2.29
N LEU A 279 -8.82 15.60 3.42
CA LEU A 279 -9.81 14.70 3.99
C LEU A 279 -11.23 15.05 3.52
N TYR A 280 -11.98 14.04 3.07
CA TYR A 280 -13.40 14.16 2.70
C TYR A 280 -14.20 13.09 3.46
N ARG A 281 -14.87 13.50 4.55
CA ARG A 281 -15.75 12.63 5.37
C ARG A 281 -17.12 12.48 4.71
N ASN A 282 -17.85 11.43 5.08
CA ASN A 282 -19.24 11.18 4.66
C ASN A 282 -19.48 11.11 3.13
N THR A 283 -18.47 10.71 2.35
CA THR A 283 -18.61 10.56 0.91
C THR A 283 -19.43 9.31 0.60
N ILE A 284 -20.53 9.42 -0.14
CA ILE A 284 -21.47 8.31 -0.36
C ILE A 284 -21.18 7.64 -1.71
N LEU A 285 -20.98 6.32 -1.72
CA LEU A 285 -20.98 5.52 -2.95
C LEU A 285 -22.40 5.48 -3.54
N THR A 286 -22.62 6.10 -4.70
CA THR A 286 -23.95 6.15 -5.33
C THR A 286 -24.18 5.03 -6.33
N GLY A 287 -23.12 4.46 -6.91
CA GLY A 287 -23.19 3.34 -7.84
C GLY A 287 -21.92 3.16 -8.66
N SER A 288 -22.03 2.41 -9.75
CA SER A 288 -20.97 2.24 -10.74
C SER A 288 -21.49 2.47 -12.16
N ILE A 289 -20.58 2.87 -13.06
CA ILE A 289 -20.84 3.22 -14.46
C ILE A 289 -19.78 2.54 -15.32
N CYS A 290 -20.19 1.87 -16.41
CA CYS A 290 -19.25 1.35 -17.39
C CYS A 290 -18.82 2.47 -18.36
N SER A 291 -17.52 2.62 -18.56
CA SER A 291 -16.92 3.58 -19.49
C SER A 291 -15.97 2.88 -20.47
N GLN A 292 -15.50 3.60 -21.50
CA GLN A 292 -14.41 3.12 -22.37
C GLN A 292 -13.11 2.83 -21.61
N ALA A 293 -12.94 3.41 -20.42
CA ALA A 293 -11.77 3.27 -19.57
C ALA A 293 -11.91 2.17 -18.49
N GLY A 294 -13.04 1.45 -18.47
CA GLY A 294 -13.37 0.42 -17.48
C GLY A 294 -14.53 0.81 -16.57
N ILE A 295 -14.62 0.15 -15.42
CA ILE A 295 -15.64 0.41 -14.40
C ILE A 295 -15.25 1.68 -13.62
N LEU A 296 -16.19 2.62 -13.55
CA LEU A 296 -16.09 3.82 -12.71
C LEU A 296 -17.05 3.68 -11.54
N PHE A 297 -16.67 4.21 -10.39
CA PHE A 297 -17.53 4.34 -9.21
C PHE A 297 -17.90 5.81 -9.02
N SER A 298 -19.18 6.07 -8.81
CA SER A 298 -19.68 7.42 -8.57
C SER A 298 -19.76 7.69 -7.07
N LEU A 299 -19.12 8.78 -6.64
CA LEU A 299 -19.02 9.19 -5.24
C LEU A 299 -19.64 10.57 -5.06
N LEU A 300 -20.59 10.68 -4.14
CA LEU A 300 -21.24 11.93 -3.73
C LEU A 300 -20.52 12.50 -2.51
N ILE A 301 -19.81 13.61 -2.68
CA ILE A 301 -19.07 14.29 -1.62
C ILE A 301 -19.97 15.32 -0.93
N ASP A 302 -19.92 15.37 0.40
CA ASP A 302 -20.56 16.44 1.17
C ASP A 302 -19.79 17.76 1.02
N VAL A 303 -20.15 18.51 -0.01
CA VAL A 303 -19.59 19.84 -0.30
C VAL A 303 -19.92 20.88 0.79
N SER A 304 -20.94 20.64 1.62
CA SER A 304 -21.39 21.60 2.64
C SER A 304 -20.47 21.66 3.86
N MET A 305 -19.76 20.56 4.13
CA MET A 305 -18.73 20.43 5.17
C MET A 305 -17.39 21.05 4.77
N LEU A 306 -17.24 21.46 3.51
CA LEU A 306 -16.01 22.07 2.99
C LEU A 306 -16.06 23.61 3.08
N PRO A 307 -14.90 24.31 3.11
CA PRO A 307 -14.85 25.76 3.08
C PRO A 307 -15.65 26.35 1.91
N ARG A 308 -16.63 27.20 2.21
CA ARG A 308 -17.57 27.82 1.23
C ARG A 308 -16.90 28.67 0.14
N SER A 309 -15.60 28.90 0.22
CA SER A 309 -14.80 29.68 -0.74
C SER A 309 -14.10 28.85 -1.83
N ILE A 310 -14.31 27.54 -1.88
CA ILE A 310 -13.68 26.69 -2.91
C ILE A 310 -14.34 26.94 -4.27
N SER A 311 -13.64 27.67 -5.15
CA SER A 311 -13.91 27.66 -6.58
C SER A 311 -13.35 26.38 -7.17
N TRP A 312 -14.20 25.38 -7.44
CA TRP A 312 -13.75 24.06 -7.92
C TRP A 312 -13.03 24.14 -9.26
N SER A 313 -13.51 24.97 -10.19
CA SER A 313 -12.84 25.27 -11.47
C SER A 313 -11.35 25.56 -11.30
N ASN A 314 -10.98 26.43 -10.36
CA ASN A 314 -9.60 26.87 -10.11
C ASN A 314 -8.87 26.01 -9.04
N SER A 315 -9.58 25.11 -8.37
CA SER A 315 -9.05 24.29 -7.28
C SER A 315 -8.24 23.11 -7.80
N ARG A 316 -7.06 22.86 -7.21
CA ARG A 316 -6.27 21.63 -7.40
C ARG A 316 -6.81 20.43 -6.60
N ARG A 317 -8.08 20.47 -6.17
CA ARG A 317 -8.78 19.38 -5.49
C ARG A 317 -9.47 18.47 -6.49
N LEU A 318 -9.29 17.16 -6.27
CA LEU A 318 -9.94 16.05 -6.98
C LEU A 318 -9.76 16.17 -8.50
N ILE A 319 -8.61 16.66 -8.94
CA ILE A 319 -8.29 16.79 -10.36
C ILE A 319 -8.06 15.42 -11.01
N TYR A 320 -8.35 15.33 -12.31
CA TYR A 320 -8.19 14.11 -13.12
C TYR A 320 -6.83 13.43 -12.86
N GLY A 321 -6.84 12.11 -12.67
CA GLY A 321 -5.63 11.31 -12.42
C GLY A 321 -5.03 11.45 -11.02
N ASN A 322 -5.56 12.30 -10.14
CA ASN A 322 -5.05 12.37 -8.76
C ASN A 322 -5.46 11.14 -7.93
N LEU A 323 -4.58 10.69 -7.04
CA LEU A 323 -4.73 9.47 -6.25
C LEU A 323 -5.50 9.73 -4.94
N LEU A 324 -6.40 8.81 -4.60
CA LEU A 324 -7.19 8.80 -3.38
C LEU A 324 -7.00 7.46 -2.65
N ALA A 325 -6.94 7.49 -1.33
CA ALA A 325 -7.20 6.33 -0.49
C ALA A 325 -8.60 6.45 0.12
N ALA A 326 -9.43 5.41 -0.02
CA ALA A 326 -10.80 5.37 0.46
C ALA A 326 -11.02 4.23 1.45
N THR A 327 -11.75 4.50 2.53
CA THR A 327 -12.10 3.52 3.56
C THR A 327 -13.53 3.73 4.03
N PHE A 328 -14.23 2.66 4.45
CA PHE A 328 -15.53 2.72 5.12
C PHE A 328 -15.46 2.36 6.62
N ASP A 329 -14.27 2.04 7.13
CA ASP A 329 -14.00 1.58 8.50
C ASP A 329 -12.75 2.22 9.13
N ASP A 330 -12.43 3.46 8.71
CA ASP A 330 -11.26 4.22 9.18
C ASP A 330 -9.91 3.49 9.03
N PHE A 331 -9.81 2.68 7.97
CA PHE A 331 -8.66 1.85 7.56
C PHE A 331 -8.36 0.63 8.47
N ASP A 332 -9.33 0.19 9.27
CA ASP A 332 -9.22 -1.02 10.11
C ASP A 332 -9.08 -2.30 9.26
N SER A 333 -9.99 -2.51 8.30
CA SER A 333 -9.95 -3.62 7.34
C SER A 333 -10.13 -3.21 5.87
N SER A 334 -10.59 -1.97 5.60
CA SER A 334 -10.90 -1.49 4.26
C SER A 334 -9.99 -0.37 3.79
N CYS A 335 -9.38 -0.59 2.62
CA CYS A 335 -8.63 0.43 1.90
C CYS A 335 -8.71 0.20 0.39
N PHE A 336 -9.14 1.22 -0.34
CA PHE A 336 -9.22 1.20 -1.79
C PHE A 336 -8.40 2.36 -2.35
N LEU A 337 -7.53 2.04 -3.32
CA LEU A 337 -6.77 3.04 -4.06
C LEU A 337 -7.53 3.37 -5.35
N LEU A 338 -7.84 4.65 -5.50
CA LEU A 338 -8.70 5.18 -6.55
C LEU A 338 -8.03 6.37 -7.26
N THR A 339 -8.26 6.55 -8.56
CA THR A 339 -7.94 7.80 -9.27
C THR A 339 -9.20 8.53 -9.66
N VAL A 340 -9.18 9.86 -9.62
CA VAL A 340 -10.30 10.65 -10.14
C VAL A 340 -10.32 10.61 -11.67
N GLU A 341 -11.47 10.30 -12.26
CA GLU A 341 -11.67 10.28 -13.72
C GLU A 341 -12.53 11.45 -14.19
N ASP A 342 -13.51 11.88 -13.39
CA ASP A 342 -14.29 13.07 -13.69
C ASP A 342 -14.72 13.78 -12.40
N ARG A 343 -14.54 15.10 -12.38
CA ARG A 343 -15.00 16.00 -11.31
C ARG A 343 -15.98 17.06 -11.81
N SER A 344 -16.40 17.01 -13.07
CA SER A 344 -17.18 18.07 -13.77
C SER A 344 -18.55 18.37 -13.15
N ASN A 345 -19.06 17.47 -12.29
CA ASN A 345 -20.36 17.61 -11.64
C ASN A 345 -20.25 18.02 -10.17
N ILE A 346 -19.05 18.21 -9.61
CA ILE A 346 -18.87 18.56 -8.19
C ILE A 346 -19.52 19.90 -7.83
N ASP A 347 -19.44 20.90 -8.71
CA ASP A 347 -20.13 22.21 -8.55
C ASP A 347 -21.65 22.09 -8.64
N LYS A 348 -22.18 21.08 -9.33
CA LYS A 348 -23.62 20.95 -9.64
C LYS A 348 -24.36 20.13 -8.60
N ASN A 349 -23.76 19.01 -8.17
CA ASN A 349 -24.39 18.03 -7.30
C ASN A 349 -23.39 17.28 -6.39
N GLY A 350 -22.17 17.78 -6.21
CA GLY A 350 -21.16 17.16 -5.35
C GLY A 350 -20.60 15.81 -5.85
N THR A 351 -20.94 15.36 -7.06
CA THR A 351 -20.55 14.02 -7.54
C THR A 351 -19.23 14.04 -8.31
N ILE A 352 -18.35 13.07 -8.00
CA ILE A 352 -17.18 12.72 -8.80
C ILE A 352 -17.28 11.27 -9.28
N ASN A 353 -16.57 10.94 -10.37
CA ASN A 353 -16.35 9.57 -10.81
C ASN A 353 -14.88 9.20 -10.59
N VAL A 354 -14.65 8.01 -10.05
CA VAL A 354 -13.32 7.48 -9.73
C VAL A 354 -13.16 6.08 -10.32
N ARG A 355 -11.93 5.70 -10.69
CA ARG A 355 -11.56 4.34 -11.11
C ARG A 355 -10.78 3.68 -9.99
N CYS A 356 -10.83 2.36 -9.87
CA CYS A 356 -9.90 1.64 -9.00
C CYS A 356 -8.67 1.15 -9.78
N GLN A 357 -7.54 1.03 -9.07
CA GLN A 357 -6.23 0.75 -9.67
C GLN A 357 -5.90 -0.73 -9.86
N LYS A 358 -6.77 -1.64 -9.38
CA LYS A 358 -6.61 -3.08 -9.52
C LYS A 358 -7.95 -3.75 -9.82
N ALA A 359 -7.98 -4.64 -10.81
CA ALA A 359 -9.18 -5.40 -11.19
C ALA A 359 -9.79 -6.23 -10.04
N LEU A 360 -8.98 -6.68 -9.07
CA LEU A 360 -9.46 -7.35 -7.86
C LEU A 360 -10.21 -6.39 -6.92
N CYS A 361 -9.79 -5.13 -6.87
CA CYS A 361 -10.43 -4.10 -6.05
C CYS A 361 -11.72 -3.57 -6.69
N ASP A 362 -11.84 -3.55 -8.03
CA ASP A 362 -13.13 -3.31 -8.71
C ASP A 362 -14.19 -4.33 -8.25
N TYR A 363 -13.83 -5.61 -8.18
CA TYR A 363 -14.74 -6.67 -7.70
C TYR A 363 -15.09 -6.53 -6.21
N GLN A 364 -14.18 -6.03 -5.38
CA GLN A 364 -14.46 -5.73 -3.98
C GLN A 364 -15.40 -4.53 -3.83
N LEU A 365 -15.15 -3.42 -4.53
CA LEU A 365 -16.00 -2.23 -4.54
C LEU A 365 -17.41 -2.52 -5.08
N MET A 366 -17.54 -3.36 -6.12
CA MET A 366 -18.84 -3.79 -6.64
C MET A 366 -19.68 -4.60 -5.64
N LYS A 367 -19.09 -5.18 -4.57
CA LYS A 367 -19.84 -5.84 -3.49
C LYS A 367 -20.37 -4.87 -2.45
N ILE A 368 -19.84 -3.65 -2.40
CA ILE A 368 -20.22 -2.65 -1.40
C ILE A 368 -21.54 -2.03 -1.83
N PRO A 369 -22.58 -2.04 -0.98
CA PRO A 369 -23.89 -1.54 -1.38
C PRO A 369 -23.85 -0.02 -1.60
N PRO A 370 -24.54 0.50 -2.63
CA PRO A 370 -24.81 1.93 -2.76
C PRO A 370 -25.45 2.49 -1.49
N GLY A 371 -25.08 3.71 -1.12
CA GLY A 371 -25.40 4.33 0.16
C GLY A 371 -24.31 4.15 1.24
N THR A 372 -23.33 3.27 1.03
CA THR A 372 -22.18 3.14 1.94
C THR A 372 -21.38 4.45 1.98
N ARG A 373 -21.02 4.87 3.20
CA ARG A 373 -20.21 6.07 3.44
C ARG A 373 -18.73 5.69 3.49
N PHE A 374 -17.93 6.52 2.86
CA PHE A 374 -16.48 6.47 2.83
C PHE A 374 -15.88 7.75 3.41
N THR A 375 -14.75 7.57 4.07
CA THR A 375 -13.74 8.60 4.27
C THR A 375 -12.74 8.53 3.12
N LEU A 376 -12.46 9.65 2.46
CA LEU A 376 -11.42 9.76 1.43
C LEU A 376 -10.24 10.60 1.92
N LEU A 377 -9.03 10.15 1.62
CA LEU A 377 -7.80 10.93 1.69
C LEU A 377 -7.26 11.15 0.27
N GLU A 378 -7.33 12.38 -0.22
CA GLU A 378 -6.72 12.82 -1.48
C GLU A 378 -5.27 13.23 -1.22
N THR A 379 -4.28 12.70 -1.94
CA THR A 379 -2.89 13.22 -1.85
C THR A 379 -2.76 14.61 -2.48
N THR A 380 -1.91 15.47 -1.91
CA THR A 380 -1.56 16.77 -2.52
C THR A 380 -0.49 16.62 -3.61
N SER A 381 0.26 15.52 -3.64
CA SER A 381 1.21 15.17 -4.71
C SER A 381 0.47 14.63 -5.93
N TYR A 382 0.47 15.39 -7.03
CA TYR A 382 -0.35 15.09 -8.21
C TYR A 382 0.15 13.85 -8.98
N PHE A 383 -0.48 12.69 -8.73
CA PHE A 383 -0.02 11.39 -9.23
C PHE A 383 0.21 11.31 -10.76
N GLU A 384 -0.63 11.96 -11.56
CA GLU A 384 -0.49 11.94 -13.04
C GLU A 384 0.71 12.75 -13.56
N ALA A 385 1.38 13.56 -12.72
CA ALA A 385 2.70 14.09 -13.06
C ALA A 385 3.82 13.03 -12.97
N TYR A 386 3.63 12.01 -12.12
CA TYR A 386 4.60 10.94 -11.88
C TYR A 386 4.36 9.74 -12.79
N ARG A 387 3.09 9.32 -12.97
CA ARG A 387 2.74 8.06 -13.67
C ARG A 387 3.38 7.92 -15.06
N PRO A 388 3.30 8.91 -15.98
CA PRO A 388 3.87 8.76 -17.31
C PRO A 388 5.40 8.73 -17.30
N ILE A 389 6.04 9.43 -16.34
CA ILE A 389 7.50 9.45 -16.19
C ILE A 389 7.98 8.11 -15.65
N LEU A 390 7.32 7.56 -14.64
CA LEU A 390 7.60 6.22 -14.11
C LEU A 390 7.39 5.13 -15.17
N GLN A 391 6.33 5.26 -15.99
CA GLN A 391 6.11 4.40 -17.16
C GLN A 391 7.26 4.52 -18.19
N ALA A 392 7.76 5.73 -18.46
CA ALA A 392 8.89 5.90 -19.37
C ALA A 392 10.17 5.27 -18.80
N LEU A 393 10.50 5.51 -17.52
CA LEU A 393 11.68 4.94 -16.85
C LEU A 393 11.67 3.41 -16.86
N GLN A 394 10.52 2.76 -16.65
CA GLN A 394 10.40 1.29 -16.71
C GLN A 394 10.55 0.71 -18.12
N ASN A 395 10.31 1.50 -19.18
CA ASN A 395 10.38 1.03 -20.57
C ASN A 395 11.72 1.34 -21.26
N ILE A 396 12.56 2.21 -20.68
CA ILE A 396 13.93 2.41 -21.15
C ILE A 396 14.74 1.14 -20.84
N LYS A 397 15.50 0.63 -21.81
CA LYS A 397 16.44 -0.47 -21.55
C LYS A 397 17.74 0.06 -20.95
N ASP A 398 18.33 -0.73 -20.06
CA ASP A 398 19.60 -0.43 -19.39
C ASP A 398 20.77 -0.11 -20.35
N ASP A 399 20.77 -0.69 -21.55
CA ASP A 399 21.80 -0.50 -22.59
C ASP A 399 21.47 0.62 -23.60
N GLN A 400 20.34 1.30 -23.43
CA GLN A 400 19.81 2.27 -24.40
C GLN A 400 19.46 3.63 -23.77
N ILE A 401 20.19 4.03 -22.72
CA ILE A 401 19.96 5.32 -22.07
C ILE A 401 20.39 6.49 -22.98
N PRO A 402 19.48 7.42 -23.32
CA PRO A 402 19.84 8.61 -24.07
C PRO A 402 20.91 9.42 -23.32
N LEU A 403 21.94 9.87 -24.03
CA LEU A 403 23.03 10.69 -23.48
C LEU A 403 23.85 10.01 -22.36
N GLU A 404 23.89 8.67 -22.28
CA GLU A 404 24.63 7.90 -21.26
C GLU A 404 26.05 8.42 -20.96
N LYS A 405 26.84 8.69 -22.01
CA LYS A 405 28.20 9.25 -21.94
C LYS A 405 28.30 10.53 -21.11
N TYR A 406 27.23 11.34 -21.11
CA TYR A 406 27.18 12.64 -20.42
C TYR A 406 26.44 12.53 -19.07
N LEU A 407 25.34 11.78 -19.01
CA LEU A 407 24.50 11.66 -17.80
C LEU A 407 25.06 10.67 -16.77
N LEU A 408 25.54 9.51 -17.22
CA LEU A 408 26.00 8.43 -16.34
C LEU A 408 27.51 8.45 -16.17
N GLN A 409 28.25 8.62 -17.27
CA GLN A 409 29.72 8.62 -17.28
C GLN A 409 30.31 10.02 -17.04
N CYS A 410 29.48 11.06 -16.91
CA CYS A 410 29.87 12.45 -16.62
C CYS A 410 31.00 13.00 -17.51
N ASP A 411 31.10 12.56 -18.77
CA ASP A 411 32.14 13.03 -19.66
C ASP A 411 31.91 14.50 -20.04
N THR A 412 32.85 15.37 -19.68
CA THR A 412 32.81 16.80 -20.00
C THR A 412 33.32 17.10 -21.41
N ASN A 413 33.93 16.13 -22.09
CA ASN A 413 34.37 16.24 -23.47
C ASN A 413 33.19 16.09 -24.44
N VAL A 414 32.46 17.19 -24.61
CA VAL A 414 31.42 17.32 -25.64
C VAL A 414 32.06 17.78 -26.95
N PRO A 415 32.10 16.93 -28.00
CA PRO A 415 32.63 17.28 -29.31
C PRO A 415 31.68 18.21 -30.06
N ILE A 416 32.09 18.63 -31.26
CA ILE A 416 31.24 19.33 -32.22
C ILE A 416 30.09 18.41 -32.71
N PRO A 417 28.90 18.92 -33.07
CA PRO A 417 27.87 18.11 -33.72
C PRO A 417 28.39 17.45 -35.00
N GLN A 418 28.05 16.18 -35.22
CA GLN A 418 28.57 15.37 -36.33
C GLN A 418 28.32 15.99 -37.72
N TYR A 419 27.20 16.71 -37.88
CA TYR A 419 26.87 17.39 -39.14
C TYR A 419 27.80 18.57 -39.47
N PHE A 420 28.58 19.08 -38.51
CA PHE A 420 29.64 20.08 -38.72
C PHE A 420 31.07 19.48 -38.75
N GLU A 421 31.24 18.15 -38.73
CA GLU A 421 32.55 17.53 -38.97
C GLU A 421 33.06 17.78 -40.40
N LYS A 422 32.12 17.88 -41.35
CA LYS A 422 32.39 18.33 -42.72
C LYS A 422 32.27 19.85 -42.77
N LYS A 423 33.26 20.52 -43.38
CA LYS A 423 33.21 21.98 -43.62
C LYS A 423 31.88 22.34 -44.27
N SER A 424 31.11 23.15 -43.57
CA SER A 424 29.76 23.57 -43.94
C SER A 424 29.66 25.04 -43.60
N ASP A 425 29.51 25.88 -44.63
CA ASP A 425 29.30 27.32 -44.45
C ASP A 425 27.91 27.56 -43.83
N ILE A 426 27.85 28.35 -42.76
CA ILE A 426 26.60 28.65 -42.03
C ILE A 426 26.19 30.08 -42.31
N ASP A 427 24.99 30.27 -42.84
CA ASP A 427 24.43 31.59 -43.11
C ASP A 427 23.76 32.18 -41.85
N PHE A 428 24.39 33.21 -41.29
CA PHE A 428 23.87 33.96 -40.14
C PHE A 428 23.01 35.17 -40.56
N ARG A 429 22.96 35.53 -41.86
CA ARG A 429 22.16 36.67 -42.36
C ARG A 429 20.68 36.66 -41.92
N PRO A 430 19.99 35.51 -41.76
CA PRO A 430 18.61 35.50 -41.27
C PRO A 430 18.42 36.03 -39.85
N ILE A 431 19.46 36.01 -39.01
CA ILE A 431 19.41 36.38 -37.58
C ILE A 431 20.24 37.63 -37.25
N LEU A 432 20.90 38.26 -38.22
CA LEU A 432 21.56 39.55 -38.03
C LEU A 432 20.52 40.67 -37.87
N VAL A 433 20.79 41.59 -36.94
CA VAL A 433 20.01 42.81 -36.78
C VAL A 433 20.17 43.68 -38.02
N LYS A 434 19.03 44.11 -38.58
CA LYS A 434 18.98 45.02 -39.73
C LYS A 434 19.25 46.46 -39.29
N THR A 435 20.48 46.75 -38.87
CA THR A 435 20.96 48.12 -38.67
C THR A 435 21.10 48.83 -40.02
N SER A 436 20.52 50.01 -40.13
CA SER A 436 20.48 50.81 -41.37
C SER A 436 21.76 51.63 -41.61
N GLY A 437 22.94 51.08 -41.28
CA GLY A 437 24.22 51.82 -41.29
C GLY A 437 25.43 50.93 -41.57
N GLU A 438 26.42 51.50 -42.26
CA GLU A 438 27.49 50.86 -43.07
C GLU A 438 28.61 50.10 -42.31
N TYR A 439 28.36 49.50 -41.14
CA TYR A 439 29.41 48.79 -40.38
C TYR A 439 29.00 47.38 -39.94
N ASN A 440 28.83 46.48 -40.91
CA ASN A 440 28.88 45.04 -40.69
C ASN A 440 30.15 44.46 -41.34
N GLU A 441 31.24 44.38 -40.57
CA GLU A 441 32.49 43.74 -41.00
C GLU A 441 32.33 42.23 -41.26
N PHE A 442 31.31 41.62 -40.66
CA PHE A 442 30.95 40.23 -40.86
C PHE A 442 30.16 40.05 -42.18
N ASN A 443 30.69 39.22 -43.09
CA ASN A 443 30.16 38.97 -44.44
C ASN A 443 28.81 38.21 -44.48
N GLY A 444 28.28 37.82 -43.32
CA GLY A 444 27.03 37.06 -43.20
C GLY A 444 27.18 35.55 -43.11
N THR A 445 28.34 34.99 -43.44
CA THR A 445 28.56 33.54 -43.58
C THR A 445 29.78 33.06 -42.80
N LEU A 446 29.57 32.07 -41.93
CA LEU A 446 30.61 31.50 -41.07
C LEU A 446 31.16 30.21 -41.68
N SER A 447 32.43 30.19 -42.08
CA SER A 447 33.06 29.03 -42.76
C SER A 447 33.69 27.98 -41.86
N ASP A 448 33.98 28.32 -40.60
CA ASP A 448 34.29 27.33 -39.56
C ASP A 448 33.64 27.74 -38.24
N ILE A 449 32.68 26.94 -37.79
CA ILE A 449 31.93 27.19 -36.56
C ILE A 449 32.81 27.11 -35.30
N LYS A 450 33.98 26.47 -35.38
CA LYS A 450 34.95 26.35 -34.29
C LYS A 450 35.74 27.63 -34.05
N ASP A 451 35.90 28.48 -35.07
CA ASP A 451 36.69 29.70 -34.97
C ASP A 451 35.81 30.85 -34.44
N LEU A 452 35.72 30.94 -33.10
CA LEU A 452 34.97 31.97 -32.39
C LEU A 452 35.40 33.41 -32.74
N SER A 453 36.57 33.63 -33.35
CA SER A 453 37.00 34.97 -33.80
C SER A 453 36.27 35.44 -35.06
N THR A 454 35.72 34.51 -35.85
CA THR A 454 34.99 34.80 -37.09
C THR A 454 33.49 34.99 -36.89
N TRP A 455 32.98 34.80 -35.67
CA TRP A 455 31.55 34.94 -35.36
C TRP A 455 31.08 36.41 -35.36
N PRO A 456 29.83 36.69 -35.77
CA PRO A 456 29.23 38.00 -35.55
C PRO A 456 29.08 38.24 -34.04
N ASN A 457 29.33 39.47 -33.60
CA ASN A 457 29.29 39.80 -32.18
C ASN A 457 27.84 39.86 -31.63
N ALA A 458 27.69 39.86 -30.31
CA ALA A 458 26.38 39.85 -29.64
C ALA A 458 25.46 41.01 -30.08
N GLN A 459 26.01 42.21 -30.31
CA GLN A 459 25.24 43.37 -30.77
C GLN A 459 24.72 43.21 -32.21
N GLN A 460 25.54 42.64 -33.11
CA GLN A 460 25.15 42.33 -34.49
C GLN A 460 24.02 41.28 -34.57
N LEU A 461 23.91 40.41 -33.57
CA LEU A 461 22.82 39.45 -33.42
C LEU A 461 21.64 39.95 -32.56
N GLY A 462 21.77 41.14 -31.93
CA GLY A 462 20.75 41.69 -31.04
C GLY A 462 20.57 40.90 -29.75
N LEU A 463 21.59 40.14 -29.35
CA LEU A 463 21.60 39.27 -28.18
C LEU A 463 22.35 39.93 -27.02
N ASP A 464 21.96 39.59 -25.79
CA ASP A 464 22.82 39.83 -24.63
C ASP A 464 23.97 38.80 -24.56
N GLN A 465 24.95 39.03 -23.68
CA GLN A 465 26.14 38.19 -23.57
C GLN A 465 25.83 36.73 -23.15
N SER A 466 24.78 36.51 -22.36
CA SER A 466 24.37 35.17 -21.93
C SER A 466 23.70 34.40 -23.07
N GLN A 467 22.80 35.07 -23.82
CA GLN A 467 22.17 34.53 -25.01
C GLN A 467 23.20 34.23 -26.11
N TYR A 468 24.17 35.12 -26.32
CA TYR A 468 25.26 34.91 -27.26
C TYR A 468 26.12 33.69 -26.90
N THR A 469 26.48 33.55 -25.62
CA THR A 469 27.23 32.40 -25.10
C THR A 469 26.42 31.09 -25.26
N ALA A 470 25.10 31.15 -25.02
CA ALA A 470 24.20 30.01 -25.21
C ALA A 470 24.09 29.60 -26.70
N LEU A 471 24.02 30.56 -27.63
CA LEU A 471 24.03 30.29 -29.07
C LEU A 471 25.35 29.62 -29.51
N GLN A 472 26.49 30.14 -29.06
CA GLN A 472 27.80 29.53 -29.31
C GLN A 472 27.85 28.09 -28.76
N LEU A 473 27.34 27.86 -27.55
CA LEU A 473 27.29 26.53 -26.95
C LEU A 473 26.40 25.56 -27.75
N ALA A 474 25.19 25.98 -28.12
CA ALA A 474 24.23 25.16 -28.88
C ALA A 474 24.77 24.67 -30.23
N LEU A 475 25.59 25.49 -30.87
CA LEU A 475 26.12 25.25 -32.21
C LEU A 475 27.48 24.54 -32.19
N THR A 476 28.37 24.87 -31.24
CA THR A 476 29.71 24.27 -31.17
C THR A 476 29.76 22.93 -30.42
N LYS A 477 28.70 22.54 -29.70
CA LYS A 477 28.63 21.31 -28.90
C LYS A 477 27.53 20.37 -29.38
N SER A 478 27.83 19.07 -29.47
CA SER A 478 26.85 18.02 -29.82
C SER A 478 25.73 17.87 -28.79
N VAL A 479 25.94 18.35 -27.56
CA VAL A 479 24.97 18.42 -26.47
C VAL A 479 25.18 19.73 -25.72
N ALA A 480 24.11 20.49 -25.49
CA ALA A 480 24.14 21.74 -24.74
C ALA A 480 22.98 21.77 -23.74
N LEU A 481 23.28 22.11 -22.49
CA LEU A 481 22.26 22.45 -21.48
C LEU A 481 22.19 23.97 -21.38
N ILE A 482 21.05 24.54 -21.76
CA ILE A 482 20.83 25.99 -21.77
C ILE A 482 19.63 26.27 -20.88
N GLN A 483 19.83 27.08 -19.84
CA GLN A 483 18.78 27.52 -18.93
C GLN A 483 18.44 28.98 -19.23
N GLY A 484 17.23 29.22 -19.71
CA GLY A 484 16.66 30.56 -19.78
C GLY A 484 16.19 31.02 -18.41
N ILE A 485 16.39 32.30 -18.11
CA ILE A 485 15.62 33.02 -17.09
C ILE A 485 14.51 33.75 -17.85
N VAL A 486 13.26 33.51 -17.48
CA VAL A 486 12.05 34.10 -18.09
C VAL A 486 11.51 35.20 -17.17
#